data_AF-A0A8T7MYN5-F1
#
_entry.id   AF-A0A8T7MYN5-F1
#
_cell.length_a   1.000
_cell.length_b   1.000
_cell.length_c   1.000
_cell.angle_alpha   90.00
_cell.angle_beta   90.00
_cell.angle_gamma   90.00
#
_symmetry.space_group_name_H-M   'P 1'
#
loop_
_entity.id
_entity.type
_entity.pdbx_description
1 polymer ?
#
loop_
_entity_poly.entity_id
_entity_poly.type
_entity_poly.pdbx_seq_one_letter_code
_entity_poly.pdbx_strand_id
1 'polypeptide(L)' 'MTGNIHDKYEGLCLAPDSFANNTHNLLCAVIVLQMSDNDAIKRTGDEVLEFARCYAEAAAEKELSS' A
#
# COMPACT_ATOMS: atom_id res chain seq x y z
N MET A 1 -9.01 -15.62 -4.40
CA MET A 1 -9.12 -14.99 -3.06
C MET A 1 -10.25 -13.99 -3.09
N THR A 2 -11.45 -14.42 -2.70
CA THR A 2 -12.63 -13.57 -2.50
C THR A 2 -12.78 -13.32 -1.00
N GLY A 3 -11.95 -12.43 -0.46
CA GLY A 3 -12.11 -11.87 0.88
C GLY A 3 -12.38 -10.39 0.71
N ASN A 4 -13.30 -9.83 1.50
CA ASN A 4 -13.60 -8.40 1.48
C ASN A 4 -12.29 -7.62 1.60
N ILE A 5 -12.06 -6.68 0.69
CA ILE A 5 -10.78 -5.96 0.60
C ILE A 5 -10.54 -5.18 1.90
N HIS A 6 -11.60 -4.80 2.61
CA HIS A 6 -11.54 -4.25 3.96
C HIS A 6 -10.92 -5.19 5.01
N ASP A 7 -11.20 -6.50 4.95
CA ASP A 7 -10.66 -7.47 5.92
C ASP A 7 -9.14 -7.66 5.73
N LYS A 8 -8.62 -7.40 4.53
CA LYS A 8 -7.18 -7.51 4.24
C LYS A 8 -6.32 -6.41 4.89
N TYR A 9 -6.95 -5.29 5.28
CA TYR A 9 -6.28 -4.13 5.86
C TYR A 9 -6.74 -3.86 7.30
N GLU A 10 -7.28 -4.89 7.98
CA GLU A 10 -7.64 -4.78 9.39
C GLU A 10 -6.45 -4.29 10.22
N GLY A 11 -6.64 -3.17 10.93
CA GLY A 11 -5.59 -2.50 11.70
C GLY A 11 -4.86 -1.36 10.97
N LEU A 12 -5.06 -1.18 9.66
CA LEU A 12 -4.55 -0.02 8.91
C LEU A 12 -5.64 1.02 8.72
N CYS A 13 -5.42 2.21 9.28
CA CYS A 13 -6.39 3.30 9.21
C CYS A 13 -6.54 3.79 7.77
N LEU A 14 -7.76 3.73 7.23
CA LEU A 14 -8.11 4.23 5.89
C LEU A 14 -8.60 5.68 5.88
N ALA A 15 -8.64 6.37 7.04
CA ALA A 15 -9.06 7.76 7.08
C ALA A 15 -8.10 8.65 6.26
N PRO A 16 -8.57 9.73 5.60
CA PRO A 16 -7.79 10.49 4.62
C PRO A 16 -6.38 10.88 5.07
N ASP A 17 -6.22 11.42 6.29
CA ASP A 17 -4.91 11.85 6.81
C ASP A 17 -3.96 10.66 7.03
N SER A 18 -4.49 9.53 7.52
CA SER A 18 -3.71 8.31 7.73
C SER A 18 -3.35 7.65 6.40
N PHE A 19 -4.30 7.60 5.48
CA PHE A 19 -4.10 7.08 4.12
C PHE A 19 -3.00 7.84 3.38
N ALA A 20 -3.01 9.19 3.43
CA ALA A 20 -2.01 10.02 2.79
C ALA A 20 -0.60 9.77 3.35
N ASN A 21 -0.47 9.74 4.69
CA ASN A 21 0.81 9.48 5.35
C ASN A 21 1.34 8.07 5.07
N ASN A 22 0.48 7.05 5.15
CA ASN A 22 0.87 5.66 4.92
C ASN A 22 1.30 5.44 3.46
N THR A 23 0.53 5.96 2.50
CA THR A 23 0.87 5.88 1.08
C THR A 23 2.18 6.61 0.79
N HIS A 24 2.39 7.79 1.35
CA HIS A 24 3.64 8.52 1.22
C HIS A 24 4.85 7.70 1.72
N ASN A 25 4.75 7.16 2.94
CA ASN A 25 5.81 6.35 3.54
C ASN A 25 6.12 5.09 2.72
N LEU A 26 5.09 4.41 2.21
CA LEU A 26 5.26 3.24 1.34
C LEU A 26 5.99 3.61 0.05
N LEU A 27 5.58 4.70 -0.62
CA LEU A 27 6.23 5.15 -1.85
C LEU A 27 7.69 5.58 -1.62
N CYS A 28 7.99 6.25 -0.51
CA CYS A 28 9.37 6.55 -0.13
C CYS A 28 10.20 5.27 0.07
N ALA A 29 9.64 4.24 0.70
CA ALA A 29 10.31 2.95 0.86
C ALA A 29 10.57 2.27 -0.50
N VAL A 30 9.59 2.28 -1.41
CA VAL A 30 9.74 1.73 -2.77
C VAL A 30 10.92 2.38 -3.50
N ILE A 31 11.02 3.71 -3.46
CA ILE A 31 12.12 4.43 -4.10
C ILE A 31 13.48 3.94 -3.58
N VAL A 32 13.64 3.86 -2.26
CA VAL A 32 14.89 3.41 -1.64
C VAL A 32 15.22 1.97 -2.03
N LEU A 33 14.23 1.08 -2.05
CA LEU A 33 14.41 -0.33 -2.40
C LEU A 33 14.78 -0.51 -3.88
N GLN A 34 14.14 0.25 -4.79
CA GLN A 34 14.38 0.16 -6.23
C GLN A 34 15.74 0.72 -6.66
N MET A 35 16.33 1.62 -5.86
CA MET A 35 17.69 2.13 -6.08
C MET A 35 18.79 1.13 -5.74
N SER A 36 18.47 0.00 -5.10
CA SER A 36 19.44 -1.04 -4.78
C SER A 36 19.95 -1.73 -6.04
N ASP A 37 21.23 -2.11 -6.08
CA ASP A 37 21.78 -2.97 -7.13
C ASP A 37 21.44 -4.46 -6.93
N ASN A 38 20.79 -4.80 -5.81
CA ASN A 38 20.40 -6.17 -5.49
C ASN A 38 18.98 -6.46 -6.00
N ASP A 39 18.85 -7.39 -6.93
CA ASP A 39 17.57 -7.77 -7.55
C ASP A 39 16.53 -8.30 -6.56
N ALA A 40 16.95 -8.97 -5.48
CA ALA A 40 16.02 -9.42 -4.44
C ALA A 40 15.44 -8.22 -3.67
N ILE A 41 16.25 -7.21 -3.40
CA ILE A 41 15.80 -5.97 -2.75
C ILE A 41 14.87 -5.18 -3.68
N LYS A 42 15.17 -5.12 -4.98
CA LYS A 42 14.27 -4.50 -5.98
C LYS A 42 12.90 -5.19 -5.98
N ARG A 43 12.89 -6.53 -5.97
CA ARG A 43 11.64 -7.31 -5.91
C ARG A 43 10.82 -6.99 -4.66
N THR A 44 11.46 -6.83 -3.50
CA THR A 44 10.76 -6.34 -2.29
C THR A 44 10.16 -4.95 -2.52
N GLY A 45 10.84 -4.06 -3.26
CA GLY A 45 10.27 -2.78 -3.69
C GLY A 45 8.98 -2.95 -4.50
N ASP A 46 8.95 -3.89 -5.45
CA ASP A 46 7.75 -4.17 -6.25
C ASP A 46 6.59 -4.73 -5.40
N GLU A 47 6.89 -5.59 -4.42
CA GLU A 47 5.90 -6.12 -3.47
C GLU A 47 5.31 -5.00 -2.59
N VAL A 48 6.13 -4.06 -2.12
CA VAL A 48 5.66 -2.89 -1.36
C VAL A 48 4.82 -1.95 -2.24
N LEU A 49 5.17 -1.79 -3.51
CA LEU A 49 4.40 -1.00 -4.45
C LEU A 49 3.01 -1.61 -4.71
N GLU A 50 2.95 -2.93 -4.91
CA GLU A 50 1.67 -3.65 -5.06
C GLU A 50 0.80 -3.54 -3.81
N PHE A 51 1.42 -3.61 -2.62
CA PHE A 51 0.72 -3.37 -1.37
C PHE A 51 0.13 -1.95 -1.30
N ALA A 52 0.92 -0.92 -1.66
CA ALA A 52 0.46 0.46 -1.67
C ALA A 52 -0.72 0.68 -2.64
N ARG A 53 -0.68 0.04 -3.82
CA ARG A 53 -1.79 0.05 -4.77
C ARG A 53 -3.06 -0.56 -4.18
N CYS A 54 -2.97 -1.78 -3.66
CA CYS A 54 -4.13 -2.46 -3.08
C CYS A 54 -4.69 -1.72 -1.85
N TYR A 55 -3.83 -1.05 -1.06
CA TYR A 55 -4.25 -0.20 0.05
C TYR A 55 -5.01 1.05 -0.42
N ALA A 56 -4.58 1.67 -1.52
CA ALA A 56 -5.28 2.78 -2.15
C ALA A 56 -6.64 2.38 -2.76
N GLU A 57 -6.70 1.20 -3.38
CA GLU A 57 -7.97 0.61 -3.84
C GLU A 57 -8.95 0.43 -2.66
N ALA A 58 -8.48 -0.13 -1.54
CA ALA A 58 -9.28 -0.31 -0.34
C ALA A 58 -9.78 1.01 0.27
N ALA A 59 -8.95 2.06 0.27
CA ALA A 59 -9.34 3.39 0.73
C ALA A 59 -10.43 4.00 -0.17
N ALA A 60 -10.26 3.88 -1.49
CA ALA A 60 -11.24 4.39 -2.46
C ALA A 60 -12.59 3.65 -2.36
N GLU A 61 -12.58 2.32 -2.22
CA GLU A 61 -13.80 1.53 -2.02
C GLU A 61 -14.53 1.90 -0.73
N LYS A 62 -13.79 2.20 0.35
CA LYS A 62 -14.37 2.67 1.60
C LYS A 62 -15.12 3.99 1.42
N GLU A 63 -14.50 4.95 0.75
CA GLU A 63 -15.11 6.26 0.50
C GLU A 63 -16.34 6.15 -0.41
N LEU A 64 -16.32 5.26 -1.41
CA LEU A 64 -17.46 5.02 -2.31
C LEU A 64 -18.64 4.28 -1.65
N SER A 65 -18.38 3.54 -0.58
CA SER A 65 -19.40 2.78 0.17
C SER A 65 -19.91 3.50 1.42
N SER A 66 -19.37 4.68 1.72
CA SER A 66 -19.77 5.58 2.82
C SER A 66 -20.82 6.59 2.37
#